data_AF-Q599L5-F1
#
_entry.id   AF-Q599L5-F1
#
_cell.length_a   1.000
_cell.length_b   1.000
_cell.length_c   1.000
_cell.angle_alpha   90.00
_cell.angle_beta   90.00
_cell.angle_gamma   90.00
#
_symmetry.space_group_name_H-M   'P 1'
#
loop_
_entity.id
_entity.type
_entity.pdbx_description
1 polymer ?
#
loop_
_entity_poly.entity_id
_entity_poly.type
_entity_poly.pdbx_seq_one_letter_code
_entity_poly.pdbx_strand_id
1 'polypeptide(L)' 'LAKQMIEAGACCIQLENQVSDVKQCGHQDGKVTVPHVEFLAKINAVRYAFLELGIDDGVIVARTDSLGAG' A
#
# COMPACT_ATOMS: atom_id res chain seq x y z
N LEU A 1 5.57 7.31 -6.73
CA LEU A 1 6.41 6.29 -6.08
C LEU A 1 6.26 4.91 -6.69
N ALA A 2 5.06 4.30 -6.71
CA ALA A 2 4.88 2.93 -7.24
C ALA A 2 5.46 2.72 -8.65
N LYS A 3 5.14 3.60 -9.61
CA LYS A 3 5.70 3.57 -10.97
C LYS A 3 7.24 3.47 -11.00
N GLN A 4 7.92 4.32 -10.22
CA GLN A 4 9.39 4.33 -10.16
C GLN A 4 9.96 3.02 -9.57
N MET A 5 9.27 2.41 -8.60
CA MET A 5 9.67 1.12 -8.03
C MET A 5 9.49 -0.01 -9.04
N ILE A 6 8.41 0.03 -9.83
CA ILE A 6 8.13 -0.96 -10.88
C ILE A 6 9.14 -0.81 -12.04
N GLU A 7 9.45 0.42 -12.47
CA GLU A 7 10.52 0.71 -13.45
C GLU A 7 11.89 0.23 -12.98
N ALA A 8 12.13 0.24 -11.66
CA ALA A 8 13.33 -0.33 -11.04
C ALA A 8 13.31 -1.88 -10.94
N GLY A 9 12.24 -2.54 -11.37
CA GLY A 9 12.12 -4.00 -11.45
C GLY A 9 11.25 -4.66 -10.37
N ALA A 10 10.55 -3.90 -9.52
CA ALA A 10 9.65 -4.48 -8.54
C ALA A 10 8.40 -5.11 -9.21
N CYS A 11 8.24 -6.42 -9.08
CA CYS A 11 7.03 -7.14 -9.53
C CYS A 11 5.92 -7.19 -8.47
N CYS A 12 6.22 -6.77 -7.24
CA CYS A 12 5.29 -6.78 -6.11
C CYS A 12 5.41 -5.49 -5.30
N ILE A 13 4.27 -4.90 -4.93
CA ILE A 13 4.20 -3.70 -4.09
C ILE A 13 3.31 -4.00 -2.88
N GLN A 14 3.88 -3.84 -1.68
CA GLN A 14 3.11 -3.87 -0.43
C GLN A 14 2.71 -2.46 -0.01
N LEU A 15 1.44 -2.29 0.38
CA LEU A 15 0.87 -1.07 0.95
C LEU A 15 0.23 -1.39 2.30
N GLU A 16 0.14 -0.41 3.20
CA GLU A 16 -0.57 -0.57 4.48
C GLU A 16 -1.61 0.53 4.70
N ASN A 17 -2.64 0.24 5.51
CA ASN A 17 -3.74 1.14 5.81
C ASN A 17 -3.48 2.08 7.00
N GLN A 18 -2.25 2.15 7.52
CA GLN A 18 -1.87 3.12 8.55
C GLN A 18 -1.74 4.54 7.97
N VAL A 19 -2.11 5.56 8.76
CA VAL A 19 -1.89 6.98 8.44
C VAL A 19 -0.38 7.23 8.34
N SER A 20 0.07 7.75 7.20
CA SER A 20 1.50 7.85 6.89
C SER A 20 2.26 8.79 7.83
N ASP A 21 1.65 9.89 8.27
CA ASP A 21 2.29 10.91 9.12
C ASP A 21 2.51 10.46 10.57
N VAL A 22 1.78 9.43 11.00
CA VAL A 22 1.89 8.83 12.33
C VAL A 22 2.19 7.33 12.21
N LYS A 23 2.90 6.95 11.14
CA LYS A 23 3.30 5.58 10.90
C LYS A 23 4.23 5.08 12.02
N GLN A 24 3.92 3.90 12.53
CA GLN A 24 4.67 3.20 13.57
C GLN A 24 5.01 1.80 13.09
N CYS A 25 5.95 1.15 13.77
CA CYS A 25 6.22 -0.26 13.53
C CYS A 25 4.97 -1.09 13.84
N GLY A 26 4.73 -2.15 13.06
CA GLY A 26 3.49 -2.97 13.18
C GLY A 26 3.26 -3.62 14.56
N HIS A 27 4.28 -3.68 15.41
CA HIS A 27 4.23 -4.23 16.76
C HIS A 27 3.90 -3.19 17.84
N GLN A 28 3.81 -1.90 17.51
CA GLN A 28 3.51 -0.85 18.46
C GLN A 28 2.00 -0.63 18.54
N ASP A 29 1.53 -0.34 19.76
CA ASP A 29 0.16 0.11 20.03
C ASP A 29 0.02 1.60 19.71
N GLY A 30 -1.21 2.03 19.38
CA GLY A 30 -1.50 3.43 19.02
C GLY A 30 -1.41 3.72 17.52
N LYS A 31 -1.43 2.69 16.68
CA LYS A 31 -1.52 2.85 15.23
C LYS A 31 -2.88 3.46 14.87
N VAL A 32 -2.89 4.27 13.80
CA VAL A 32 -4.10 4.92 13.30
C VAL A 32 -4.34 4.43 11.88
N THR A 33 -5.51 3.85 11.61
CA THR A 33 -5.88 3.41 10.26
C THR A 33 -6.68 4.46 9.52
N VAL A 34 -6.57 4.47 8.19
CA VAL A 34 -7.42 5.26 7.31
C VAL A 34 -8.73 4.52 6.99
N PRO A 35 -9.80 5.23 6.59
CA PRO A 35 -11.01 4.59 6.07
C PRO A 35 -10.72 3.73 4.83
N HIS A 36 -11.51 2.67 4.63
CA HIS A 36 -11.35 1.74 3.52
C HIS A 36 -11.30 2.43 2.15
N VAL A 37 -12.16 3.43 1.91
CA VAL A 37 -12.20 4.16 0.64
C VAL A 37 -10.86 4.82 0.30
N GLU A 38 -10.14 5.33 1.30
CA GLU A 38 -8.83 5.93 1.10
C GLU A 38 -7.78 4.86 0.78
N PHE A 39 -7.80 3.74 1.49
CA PHE A 39 -6.85 2.64 1.23
C PHE A 39 -7.10 1.96 -0.13
N LEU A 40 -8.37 1.79 -0.52
CA LEU A 40 -8.75 1.27 -1.84
C LEU A 40 -8.28 2.21 -2.97
N ALA A 41 -8.33 3.52 -2.78
CA ALA A 41 -7.76 4.46 -3.74
C ALA A 41 -6.25 4.27 -3.91
N LYS A 42 -5.50 4.00 -2.83
CA LYS A 42 -4.06 3.69 -2.88
C LYS A 42 -3.79 2.39 -3.64
N ILE A 43 -4.58 1.33 -3.40
CA ILE A 43 -4.48 0.06 -4.14
C ILE A 43 -4.71 0.29 -5.64
N ASN A 44 -5.75 1.02 -6.01
CA ASN A 44 -6.06 1.33 -7.41
C ASN A 44 -4.95 2.14 -8.08
N ALA A 45 -4.34 3.10 -7.37
CA ALA A 45 -3.21 3.86 -7.90
C ALA A 45 -2.00 2.96 -8.24
N VAL A 46 -1.72 1.95 -7.42
CA VAL A 46 -0.67 0.96 -7.73
C VAL A 46 -1.06 0.06 -8.90
N ARG A 47 -2.32 -0.36 -8.99
CA ARG A 47 -2.82 -1.12 -10.13
C ARG A 47 -2.67 -0.34 -11.44
N TYR A 48 -3.00 0.95 -11.45
CA TYR A 48 -2.80 1.78 -12.63
C TYR A 48 -1.33 1.94 -13.01
N ALA A 49 -0.41 2.03 -12.04
CA ALA A 49 1.02 2.08 -12.33
C ALA A 49 1.52 0.79 -13.01
N PHE A 50 1.03 -0.38 -12.58
CA PHE A 50 1.33 -1.65 -13.26
C PHE A 50 0.77 -1.70 -14.69
N LEU A 51 -0.50 -1.32 -14.86
CA LEU A 51 -1.16 -1.30 -16.17
C LEU A 51 -0.51 -0.32 -17.14
N GLU A 52 -0.11 0.86 -16.67
CA GLU A 52 0.58 1.88 -17.47
C GLU A 52 1.93 1.36 -18.02
N LEU A 53 2.63 0.52 -17.25
CA LEU A 53 3.90 -0.08 -17.63
C LEU A 53 3.75 -1.43 -18.36
N GLY A 54 2.52 -1.86 -18.65
CA GLY A 54 2.25 -3.12 -19.36
C GLY A 54 2.56 -4.39 -18.56
N ILE A 55 2.50 -4.31 -17.22
CA ILE A 55 2.76 -5.44 -16.32
C ILE A 55 1.44 -5.98 -15.76
N ASP A 56 0.84 -6.93 -16.48
CA ASP A 56 -0.49 -7.47 -16.15
C ASP A 56 -0.50 -8.31 -14.85
N ASP A 57 0.60 -9.04 -14.63
CA ASP A 57 0.79 -9.99 -13.51
C ASP A 57 1.37 -9.36 -12.24
N GLY A 58 1.45 -8.02 -12.18
CA GLY A 58 1.94 -7.31 -11.00
C GLY A 58 1.15 -7.65 -9.73
N VAL A 59 1.85 -7.91 -8.63
CA VAL A 59 1.23 -8.32 -7.36
C VAL A 59 1.09 -7.13 -6.42
N ILE A 60 -0.07 -7.02 -5.78
CA ILE A 60 -0.33 -6.03 -4.73
C ILE A 60 -0.58 -6.76 -3.42
N VAL A 61 0.21 -6.46 -2.39
CA VAL A 61 -0.01 -6.94 -1.02
C VAL A 61 -0.67 -5.84 -0.20
N ALA A 62 -1.95 -6.05 0.12
CA ALA A 62 -2.72 -5.16 0.99
C ALA A 62 -2.52 -5.58 2.46
N ARG A 63 -1.54 -4.97 3.13
CA ARG A 63 -1.32 -5.19 4.56
C ARG A 63 -2.33 -4.37 5.37
N THR A 64 -2.87 -4.97 6.41
CA THR A 64 -3.67 -4.27 7.42
C THR A 64 -2.92 -4.18 8.74
N ASP A 65 -2.92 -3.01 9.36
CA ASP A 65 -2.37 -2.76 10.69
C ASP A 65 -3.45 -2.70 11.79
N SER A 66 -4.70 -3.02 11.43
CA SER A 66 -5.88 -2.92 12.31
C SER A 66 -5.78 -3.69 13.63
N LEU A 67 -4.94 -4.74 13.73
CA LEU A 67 -4.80 -5.50 14.99
C LEU A 67 -4.25 -4.65 16.14
N GLY A 68 -3.37 -3.68 15.85
CA GLY A 68 -2.77 -2.78 16.85
C GLY A 68 -3.23 -1.34 16.70
N ALA A 69 -4.35 -1.12 16.00
CA ALA A 69 -4.98 0.18 15.84
C ALA A 69 -6.26 0.21 16.67
N GLY A 70 -6.37 1.23 17.53
CA GLY A 70 -7.54 1.44 18.39
C GLY A 70 -8.73 2.06 17.66
#